data_AF-A0A934VFH9-F1
#
_entry.id   AF-A0A934VFH9-F1
#
_cell.length_a   1.000
_cell.length_b   1.000
_cell.length_c   1.000
_cell.angle_alpha   90.00
_cell.angle_beta   90.00
_cell.angle_gamma   90.00
#
_symmetry.space_group_name_H-M   'P 1'
#
loop_
_entity.id
_entity.type
_entity.pdbx_description
1 polymer ?
#
loop_
_entity_poly.entity_id
_entity_poly.type
_entity_poly.pdbx_seq_one_letter_code
_entity_poly.pdbx_strand_id
1 'polypeptide(L)'
;MLLIPITLFGITLLVFSIVRLTPGGPVERALSQQGGGENVKRSGADAGASLTPAQVLETEEDYNRDKGIMRSYFEWLGVLPRDLVKEGKEFKPGETTLTIALPGTVHEVTITRNEDNTGTISPSGDVDTAGWEARILTPEYQAKRWKKWMPGQEMSVKPEYRAVLYKPGFRGLFQGSLGESNKYQDPVGQMIRQRMPVSLFFGGLAMVLIYSICLPLGVVKAIKHRSWLDNFTSITVFTGYAVPGYALGALLVVYLSAQLRWFALGGFVGDNFAELSLLGKIKDLAYHGTLPLICYVIGSFAMMTMMMKNNLMDNLAADYVRTAIAKGTGFRTAVFRHAFRNSMIPIATTFGANLTILVAGSILIEKIFDINGFGLLSFSALLEFDEPVIMGVLFVSSSLMLIGNVVSDLCVALVDPRVSYK
;
A
#
# COMPACT_ATOMS: atom_id res chain seq x y z
N MET A 1 9.34 11.66 18.91
CA MET A 1 7.93 11.83 18.48
C MET A 1 7.70 13.02 17.55
N LEU A 2 8.37 14.17 17.74
CA LEU A 2 8.14 15.39 16.92
C LEU A 2 8.41 15.22 15.40
N LEU A 3 9.29 14.29 15.02
CA LEU A 3 9.64 14.02 13.61
C LEU A 3 8.60 13.17 12.86
N ILE A 4 7.67 12.50 13.55
CA ILE A 4 6.73 11.56 12.92
C ILE A 4 5.89 12.22 11.82
N PRO A 5 5.19 13.36 12.06
CA PRO A 5 4.40 14.01 11.02
C PRO A 5 5.24 14.49 9.85
N ILE A 6 6.46 14.99 10.13
CA ILE A 6 7.40 15.48 9.12
C ILE A 6 7.87 14.32 8.23
N THR A 7 8.20 13.17 8.82
CA THR A 7 8.60 11.98 8.06
C THR A 7 7.46 11.43 7.20
N LEU A 8 6.25 11.37 7.73
CA LEU A 8 5.08 10.88 6.99
C LEU A 8 4.74 11.80 5.81
N PHE A 9 4.79 13.12 6.03
CA PHE A 9 4.66 14.11 4.98
C PHE A 9 5.75 13.96 3.92
N GLY A 10 7.01 13.84 4.34
CA GLY A 10 8.14 13.66 3.43
C GLY A 10 8.03 12.41 2.56
N ILE A 11 7.68 11.26 3.15
CA ILE A 11 7.48 10.00 2.43
C ILE A 11 6.33 10.11 1.43
N THR A 12 5.16 10.59 1.88
CA THR A 12 3.98 10.68 1.01
C THR A 12 4.17 11.68 -0.12
N LEU A 13 4.77 12.85 0.13
CA LEU A 13 5.06 13.84 -0.91
C LEU A 13 6.07 13.33 -1.94
N LEU A 14 7.13 12.64 -1.47
CA LEU A 14 8.14 12.06 -2.35
C LEU A 14 7.52 11.02 -3.26
N VAL A 15 6.74 10.08 -2.71
CA VAL A 15 6.14 9.04 -3.55
C VAL A 15 5.05 9.61 -4.47
N PHE A 16 4.23 10.53 -3.98
CA PHE A 16 3.25 11.23 -4.82
C PHE A 16 3.92 11.90 -6.02
N SER A 17 5.07 12.54 -5.80
CA SER A 17 5.85 13.17 -6.88
C SER A 17 6.41 12.14 -7.85
N ILE A 18 6.96 11.02 -7.35
CA ILE A 18 7.51 9.95 -8.21
C ILE A 18 6.41 9.32 -9.08
N VAL A 19 5.28 8.94 -8.49
CA VAL A 19 4.14 8.34 -9.23
C VAL A 19 3.62 9.30 -10.29
N ARG A 20 3.73 10.61 -10.05
CA ARG A 20 3.33 11.63 -11.03
C ARG A 20 4.32 11.87 -12.16
N LEU A 21 5.61 11.66 -11.91
CA LEU A 21 6.68 11.85 -12.89
C LEU A 21 7.03 10.58 -13.66
N THR A 22 6.54 9.42 -13.22
CA THR A 22 6.83 8.14 -13.85
C THR A 22 6.19 8.07 -15.24
N PRO A 23 6.96 7.77 -16.31
CA PRO A 23 6.42 7.66 -17.67
C PRO A 23 5.49 6.45 -17.80
N GLY A 24 4.49 6.55 -18.70
CA GLY A 24 3.51 5.47 -18.90
C GLY A 24 2.46 5.42 -17.78
N GLY A 25 2.14 6.58 -17.21
CA GLY A 25 1.14 6.76 -16.18
C GLY A 25 -0.29 6.45 -16.66
N PRO A 26 -1.27 6.66 -15.77
CA PRO A 26 -2.65 6.27 -16.05
C PRO A 26 -3.27 7.04 -17.22
N VAL A 27 -2.88 8.31 -17.42
CA VAL A 27 -3.36 9.13 -18.55
C VAL A 27 -2.84 8.55 -19.86
N GLU A 28 -1.55 8.27 -19.98
CA GLU A 28 -0.98 7.70 -21.20
C GLU A 28 -1.55 6.32 -21.52
N ARG A 29 -1.80 5.49 -20.50
CA ARG A 29 -2.45 4.18 -20.68
C ARG A 29 -3.88 4.31 -21.15
N ALA A 30 -4.68 5.18 -20.53
CA ALA A 30 -6.06 5.43 -20.94
C ALA A 30 -6.13 5.94 -22.39
N LEU A 31 -5.25 6.87 -22.76
CA LEU A 31 -5.15 7.38 -24.12
C LEU A 31 -4.68 6.30 -25.11
N SER A 32 -3.73 5.45 -24.75
CA SER A 32 -3.29 4.33 -25.59
C SER A 32 -4.39 3.29 -25.83
N GLN A 33 -5.23 3.03 -24.84
CA GLN A 33 -6.37 2.11 -24.97
C GLN A 33 -7.46 2.70 -25.85
N GLN A 34 -7.73 4.00 -25.72
CA GLN A 34 -8.69 4.71 -26.56
C GLN A 34 -8.20 4.84 -28.02
N GLY A 35 -6.90 5.10 -28.23
CA GLY A 35 -6.29 5.19 -29.56
C GLY A 35 -5.99 3.84 -30.22
N GLY A 36 -6.09 2.72 -29.48
CA GLY A 36 -5.73 1.37 -29.94
C GLY A 36 -6.88 0.35 -29.93
N GLY A 37 -8.13 0.78 -29.79
CA GLY A 37 -9.29 -0.11 -29.62
C GLY A 37 -9.69 -0.89 -30.88
N GLU A 38 -9.39 -2.19 -30.89
CA GLU A 38 -9.76 -3.23 -31.87
C GLU A 38 -11.26 -3.61 -31.91
N ASN A 39 -12.18 -2.67 -31.59
CA ASN A 39 -13.61 -3.01 -31.42
C ASN A 39 -14.60 -2.10 -32.17
N VAL A 40 -14.17 -1.47 -33.27
CA VAL A 40 -15.08 -0.86 -34.26
C VAL A 40 -15.00 -1.63 -35.58
N LYS A 41 -15.52 -2.86 -35.61
CA LYS A 41 -16.07 -3.44 -36.84
C LYS A 41 -17.47 -2.84 -37.08
N ARG A 42 -17.51 -1.57 -37.45
CA ARG A 42 -18.65 -0.98 -38.17
C ARG A 42 -18.10 -0.27 -39.40
N SER A 43 -18.23 -0.97 -40.52
CA SER A 43 -18.30 -0.54 -41.91
C SER A 43 -18.02 0.94 -42.21
N GLY A 44 -16.93 1.21 -42.93
CA GLY A 44 -16.75 2.44 -43.72
C GLY A 44 -15.50 3.25 -43.38
N ALA A 45 -14.45 3.07 -44.17
CA ALA A 45 -13.43 4.06 -44.57
C ALA A 45 -12.90 5.11 -43.56
N ASP A 46 -12.77 4.79 -42.27
CA ASP A 46 -12.00 5.60 -41.32
C ASP A 46 -11.27 4.70 -40.31
N ALA A 47 -10.28 3.96 -40.82
CA ALA A 47 -9.42 3.09 -40.02
C ALA A 47 -8.30 3.91 -39.37
N GLY A 48 -8.65 4.62 -38.30
CA GLY A 48 -7.73 5.39 -37.47
C GLY A 48 -8.49 6.45 -36.68
N ALA A 49 -9.25 6.06 -35.66
CA ALA A 49 -9.84 7.03 -34.74
C ALA A 49 -8.70 7.71 -33.95
N SER A 50 -8.15 8.77 -34.54
CA SER A 50 -7.21 9.66 -33.87
C SER A 50 -7.90 10.25 -32.64
N LEU A 51 -7.21 10.19 -31.49
CA LEU A 51 -7.69 10.76 -30.23
C LEU A 51 -8.06 12.23 -30.45
N THR A 52 -9.20 12.67 -29.92
CA THR A 52 -9.57 14.09 -30.00
C THR A 52 -8.94 14.88 -28.85
N PRO A 53 -8.66 16.19 -29.02
CA PRO A 53 -8.17 17.02 -27.92
C PRO A 53 -9.09 17.00 -26.69
N ALA A 54 -10.40 16.93 -26.92
CA ALA A 54 -11.43 16.77 -25.90
C ALA A 54 -11.19 15.55 -25.00
N GLN A 55 -10.93 14.39 -25.61
CA GLN A 55 -10.70 13.11 -24.91
C GLN A 55 -9.43 13.14 -24.07
N VAL A 56 -8.37 13.79 -24.58
CA VAL A 56 -7.11 13.97 -23.85
C VAL A 56 -7.33 14.79 -22.58
N LEU A 57 -8.06 15.89 -22.69
CA LEU A 57 -8.35 16.77 -21.57
C LEU A 57 -9.22 16.11 -20.52
N GLU A 58 -10.26 15.40 -20.94
CA GLU A 58 -11.17 14.65 -20.08
C GLU A 58 -10.42 13.60 -19.28
N THR A 59 -9.59 12.80 -19.96
CA THR A 59 -8.75 11.79 -19.31
C THR A 59 -7.79 12.45 -18.30
N GLU A 60 -7.10 13.52 -18.67
CA GLU A 60 -6.19 14.21 -17.76
C GLU A 60 -6.93 14.80 -16.54
N GLU A 61 -8.14 15.30 -16.74
CA GLU A 61 -8.99 15.81 -15.67
C GLU A 61 -9.42 14.67 -14.74
N ASP A 62 -9.93 13.55 -15.26
CA ASP A 62 -10.37 12.39 -14.46
C ASP A 62 -9.29 11.90 -13.50
N TYR A 63 -8.04 11.84 -13.95
CA TYR A 63 -6.89 11.47 -13.12
C TYR A 63 -6.33 12.62 -12.25
N ASN A 64 -6.99 13.78 -12.22
CA ASN A 64 -6.57 15.01 -11.52
C ASN A 64 -5.11 15.40 -11.83
N ARG A 65 -4.75 15.28 -13.11
CA ARG A 65 -3.44 15.63 -13.68
C ARG A 65 -3.43 17.00 -14.38
N ASP A 66 -4.58 17.66 -14.40
CA ASP A 66 -4.80 19.02 -14.90
C ASP A 66 -4.12 20.09 -14.02
N LYS A 67 -3.95 19.80 -12.74
CA LYS A 67 -3.33 20.68 -11.74
C LYS A 67 -1.87 20.35 -11.48
N GLY A 68 -1.11 21.33 -10.99
CA GLY A 68 0.28 21.15 -10.58
C GLY A 68 0.43 20.14 -9.43
N ILE A 69 1.58 19.46 -9.36
CA ILE A 69 1.86 18.37 -8.40
C ILE A 69 1.55 18.80 -6.95
N MET A 70 2.04 19.97 -6.52
CA MET A 70 1.84 20.45 -5.15
C MET A 70 0.35 20.67 -4.84
N ARG A 71 -0.40 21.30 -5.75
CA ARG A 71 -1.83 21.54 -5.56
C ARG A 71 -2.58 20.21 -5.44
N SER A 72 -2.34 19.27 -6.35
CA SER A 72 -2.98 17.95 -6.31
C SER A 72 -2.60 17.15 -5.06
N TYR A 73 -1.37 17.31 -4.55
CA TYR A 73 -0.96 16.67 -3.31
C TYR A 73 -1.73 17.23 -2.10
N PHE A 74 -1.90 18.55 -2.01
CA PHE A 74 -2.70 19.14 -0.94
C PHE A 74 -4.20 18.85 -1.09
N GLU A 75 -4.71 18.68 -2.31
CA GLU A 75 -6.06 18.16 -2.58
C GLU A 75 -6.19 16.70 -2.13
N TRP A 76 -5.18 15.85 -2.37
CA TRP A 76 -5.13 14.46 -1.88
C TRP A 76 -5.05 14.38 -0.35
N LEU A 77 -4.25 15.24 0.29
CA LEU A 77 -4.26 15.38 1.75
C LEU A 77 -5.62 15.88 2.28
N GLY A 78 -6.37 16.59 1.44
CA GLY A 78 -7.65 17.19 1.81
C GLY A 78 -7.53 18.56 2.48
N VAL A 79 -6.39 19.22 2.35
CA VAL A 79 -6.17 20.59 2.86
C VAL A 79 -6.75 21.64 1.88
N LEU A 80 -6.80 21.30 0.59
CA LEU A 80 -7.40 22.15 -0.45
C LEU A 80 -8.69 21.53 -0.99
N PRO A 81 -9.66 22.35 -1.43
CA PRO A 81 -10.84 21.86 -2.12
C PRO A 81 -10.46 21.25 -3.46
N ARG A 82 -11.10 20.14 -3.80
CA ARG A 82 -10.97 19.43 -5.08
C ARG A 82 -12.30 19.39 -5.81
N ASP A 83 -12.22 19.09 -7.09
CA ASP A 83 -13.37 18.99 -7.98
C ASP A 83 -13.95 17.58 -7.74
N LEU A 84 -15.01 17.48 -6.91
CA LEU A 84 -15.55 16.19 -6.46
C LEU A 84 -16.31 15.47 -7.56
N VAL A 85 -17.08 16.25 -8.31
CA VAL A 85 -17.85 15.82 -9.47
C VAL A 85 -17.65 16.86 -10.54
N LYS A 86 -17.48 16.41 -11.79
CA LYS A 86 -17.25 17.28 -12.94
C LYS A 86 -17.82 16.69 -14.21
N GLU A 87 -18.20 17.55 -15.12
CA GLU A 87 -18.61 17.19 -16.48
C GLU A 87 -18.18 18.29 -17.44
N GLY A 88 -17.59 17.90 -18.56
CA GLY A 88 -17.02 18.81 -19.54
C GLY A 88 -17.68 18.65 -20.90
N LYS A 89 -17.96 19.76 -21.57
CA LYS A 89 -18.53 19.75 -22.93
C LYS A 89 -18.01 20.94 -23.75
N GLU A 90 -17.85 20.72 -25.05
CA GLU A 90 -17.35 21.72 -25.98
C GLU A 90 -18.48 22.62 -26.50
N PHE A 91 -18.18 23.91 -26.67
CA PHE A 91 -19.07 24.86 -27.33
C PHE A 91 -19.10 24.57 -28.83
N LYS A 92 -20.25 24.78 -29.47
CA LYS A 92 -20.30 24.76 -30.93
C LYS A 92 -19.62 26.00 -31.51
N PRO A 93 -19.09 25.93 -32.74
CA PRO A 93 -18.42 27.07 -33.38
C PRO A 93 -19.31 28.32 -33.39
N GLY A 94 -18.81 29.41 -32.80
CA GLY A 94 -19.52 30.70 -32.74
C GLY A 94 -20.59 30.84 -31.65
N GLU A 95 -20.93 29.77 -30.92
CA GLU A 95 -21.88 29.85 -29.79
C GLU A 95 -21.18 30.34 -28.51
N THR A 96 -21.89 31.16 -27.74
CA THR A 96 -21.47 31.63 -26.41
C THR A 96 -22.19 30.90 -25.28
N THR A 97 -23.22 30.11 -25.59
CA THR A 97 -24.04 29.38 -24.63
C THR A 97 -23.96 27.88 -24.91
N LEU A 98 -23.91 27.08 -23.85
CA LEU A 98 -23.81 25.64 -23.92
C LEU A 98 -24.68 25.02 -22.84
N THR A 99 -25.35 23.92 -23.15
CA THR A 99 -26.12 23.14 -22.17
C THR A 99 -25.38 21.87 -21.80
N ILE A 100 -25.13 21.69 -20.50
CA ILE A 100 -24.45 20.52 -19.90
C ILE A 100 -25.40 19.87 -18.89
N ALA A 101 -25.40 18.54 -18.81
CA ALA A 101 -26.13 17.85 -17.75
C ALA A 101 -25.48 18.16 -16.39
N LEU A 102 -26.30 18.26 -15.36
CA LEU A 102 -25.80 18.40 -13.99
C LEU A 102 -25.47 16.98 -13.48
N PRO A 103 -24.20 16.67 -13.18
CA PRO A 103 -23.77 15.31 -12.88
C PRO A 103 -24.59 14.65 -11.77
N GLY A 104 -25.04 13.41 -12.03
CA GLY A 104 -25.87 12.65 -11.09
C GLY A 104 -27.35 13.05 -11.07
N THR A 105 -27.79 13.92 -11.98
CA THR A 105 -29.20 14.29 -12.14
C THR A 105 -29.63 14.22 -13.61
N VAL A 106 -30.94 14.28 -13.85
CA VAL A 106 -31.52 14.39 -15.20
C VAL A 106 -31.63 15.84 -15.68
N HIS A 107 -31.26 16.80 -14.83
CA HIS A 107 -31.42 18.21 -15.12
C HIS A 107 -30.23 18.75 -15.89
N GLU A 108 -30.48 19.74 -16.74
CA GLU A 108 -29.46 20.41 -17.52
C GLU A 108 -29.31 21.86 -17.07
N VAL A 109 -28.11 22.41 -17.27
CA VAL A 109 -27.78 23.76 -16.91
C VAL A 109 -27.10 24.45 -18.08
N THR A 110 -27.49 25.71 -18.32
CA THR A 110 -26.91 26.52 -19.40
C THR A 110 -25.73 27.31 -18.85
N ILE A 111 -24.57 27.12 -19.48
CA ILE A 111 -23.35 27.86 -19.20
C ILE A 111 -23.18 28.91 -20.28
N THR A 112 -23.06 30.17 -19.86
CA THR A 112 -22.78 31.29 -20.76
C THR A 112 -21.32 31.72 -20.62
N ARG A 113 -20.59 31.76 -21.74
CA ARG A 113 -19.24 32.30 -21.84
C ARG A 113 -19.30 33.83 -21.91
N ASN A 114 -18.73 34.47 -20.91
CA ASN A 114 -18.54 35.91 -20.85
C ASN A 114 -17.33 36.36 -21.69
N GLU A 115 -17.22 37.67 -21.94
CA GLU A 115 -16.12 38.26 -22.72
C GLU A 115 -14.74 38.09 -22.08
N ASP A 116 -14.68 37.93 -20.76
CA ASP A 116 -13.48 37.66 -19.98
C ASP A 116 -13.10 36.16 -19.94
N ASN A 117 -13.81 35.32 -20.71
CA ASN A 117 -13.71 33.86 -20.69
C ASN A 117 -14.08 33.23 -19.33
N THR A 118 -14.91 33.88 -18.53
CA THR A 118 -15.54 33.25 -17.37
C THR A 118 -16.88 32.61 -17.75
N GLY A 119 -17.26 31.55 -17.03
CA GLY A 119 -18.54 30.86 -17.24
C GLY A 119 -19.54 31.26 -16.17
N THR A 120 -20.71 31.74 -16.60
CA THR A 120 -21.87 31.93 -15.71
C THR A 120 -22.86 30.80 -15.86
N ILE A 121 -23.34 30.30 -14.73
CA ILE A 121 -24.28 29.18 -14.66
C ILE A 121 -25.69 29.74 -14.55
N SER A 122 -26.55 29.39 -15.50
CA SER A 122 -27.97 29.73 -15.49
C SER A 122 -28.80 28.43 -15.40
N PRO A 123 -29.57 28.21 -14.32
CA PRO A 123 -30.39 27.02 -14.17
C PRO A 123 -31.47 26.94 -15.26
N SER A 124 -31.68 25.75 -15.82
CA SER A 124 -32.82 25.48 -16.68
C SER A 124 -33.97 24.93 -15.82
N GLY A 125 -34.84 25.80 -15.33
CA GLY A 125 -35.96 25.44 -14.43
C GLY A 125 -35.62 25.52 -12.94
N ASP A 126 -36.34 24.77 -12.11
CA ASP A 126 -36.23 24.78 -10.63
C ASP A 126 -35.13 23.82 -10.13
N VAL A 127 -33.89 24.06 -10.59
CA VAL A 127 -32.73 23.21 -10.32
C VAL A 127 -31.80 23.92 -9.34
N ASP A 128 -31.47 23.27 -8.22
CA ASP A 128 -30.52 23.80 -7.25
C ASP A 128 -29.09 23.75 -7.83
N THR A 129 -28.60 24.92 -8.24
CA THR A 129 -27.24 25.13 -8.73
C THR A 129 -26.28 25.59 -7.63
N ALA A 130 -26.71 25.62 -6.36
CA ALA A 130 -25.88 26.10 -5.26
C ALA A 130 -24.58 25.28 -5.11
N GLY A 131 -23.46 26.00 -5.11
CA GLY A 131 -22.13 25.42 -4.95
C GLY A 131 -21.55 24.75 -6.21
N TRP A 132 -22.21 24.87 -7.36
CA TRP A 132 -21.61 24.51 -8.65
C TRP A 132 -20.83 25.68 -9.23
N GLU A 133 -19.69 25.39 -9.85
CA GLU A 133 -18.83 26.36 -10.52
C GLU A 133 -18.56 25.91 -11.95
N ALA A 134 -18.39 26.87 -12.87
CA ALA A 134 -18.06 26.59 -14.27
C ALA A 134 -16.73 27.24 -14.63
N ARG A 135 -15.84 26.45 -15.23
CA ARG A 135 -14.56 26.91 -15.76
C ARG A 135 -14.58 26.78 -17.28
N ILE A 136 -14.11 27.82 -17.97
CA ILE A 136 -13.98 27.79 -19.43
C ILE A 136 -12.52 27.60 -19.80
N LEU A 137 -12.26 26.66 -20.69
CA LEU A 137 -10.96 26.32 -21.24
C LEU A 137 -10.85 26.89 -22.65
N THR A 138 -9.97 27.88 -22.81
CA THR A 138 -9.68 28.50 -24.11
C THR A 138 -8.98 27.50 -25.05
N PRO A 139 -9.20 27.59 -26.38
CA PRO A 139 -8.49 26.77 -27.37
C PRO A 139 -6.96 26.77 -27.22
N GLU A 140 -6.36 27.92 -26.89
CA GLU A 140 -4.91 28.04 -26.69
C GLU A 140 -4.40 27.20 -25.51
N TYR A 141 -5.13 27.25 -24.39
CA TYR A 141 -4.84 26.45 -23.21
C TYR A 141 -4.96 24.95 -23.51
N GLN A 142 -5.97 24.56 -24.29
CA GLN A 142 -6.15 23.18 -24.73
C GLN A 142 -5.01 22.71 -25.62
N ALA A 143 -4.58 23.54 -26.58
CA ALA A 143 -3.43 23.24 -27.44
C ALA A 143 -2.12 23.05 -26.65
N LYS A 144 -1.93 23.83 -25.57
CA LYS A 144 -0.78 23.66 -24.66
C LYS A 144 -0.81 22.32 -23.93
N ARG A 145 -1.98 21.89 -23.45
CA ARG A 145 -2.17 20.58 -22.78
C ARG A 145 -2.02 19.41 -23.75
N TRP A 146 -2.51 19.55 -24.99
CA TRP A 146 -2.28 18.57 -26.04
C TRP A 146 -0.78 18.32 -26.26
N LYS A 147 -0.01 19.39 -26.47
CA LYS A 147 1.45 19.30 -26.70
C LYS A 147 2.20 18.62 -25.54
N LYS A 148 1.69 18.68 -24.31
CA LYS A 148 2.27 18.01 -23.13
C LYS A 148 2.16 16.49 -23.23
N TRP A 149 1.02 15.96 -23.66
CA TRP A 149 0.77 14.51 -23.72
C TRP A 149 1.11 13.89 -25.07
N MET A 150 1.01 14.67 -26.14
CA MET A 150 1.24 14.21 -27.51
C MET A 150 2.32 15.06 -28.20
N PRO A 151 3.58 14.95 -27.74
CA PRO A 151 4.67 15.70 -28.34
C PRO A 151 4.88 15.28 -29.80
N GLY A 152 4.80 16.25 -30.71
CA GLY A 152 5.06 16.02 -32.14
C GLY A 152 3.87 15.48 -32.95
N GLN A 153 2.70 15.29 -32.34
CA GLN A 153 1.47 14.99 -33.08
C GLN A 153 0.62 16.24 -33.26
N GLU A 154 0.17 16.48 -34.49
CA GLU A 154 -0.81 17.53 -34.78
C GLU A 154 -2.20 17.12 -34.29
N MET A 155 -2.98 18.11 -33.83
CA MET A 155 -4.37 17.87 -33.44
C MET A 155 -5.19 17.56 -34.69
N SER A 156 -6.00 16.50 -34.63
CA SER A 156 -6.91 16.13 -35.72
C SER A 156 -7.97 17.20 -35.98
N VAL A 157 -8.38 17.92 -34.94
CA VAL A 157 -9.37 19.00 -34.98
C VAL A 157 -8.88 20.16 -34.13
N LYS A 158 -9.07 21.40 -34.61
CA LYS A 158 -8.78 22.60 -33.82
C LYS A 158 -9.76 22.65 -32.63
N PRO A 159 -9.29 22.72 -31.37
CA PRO A 159 -10.18 22.71 -30.21
C PRO A 159 -11.03 23.97 -30.19
N GLU A 160 -12.33 23.81 -29.97
CA GLU A 160 -13.23 24.92 -29.62
C GLU A 160 -13.14 25.21 -28.11
N TYR A 161 -13.83 26.24 -27.64
CA TYR A 161 -13.94 26.47 -26.19
C TYR A 161 -14.59 25.26 -25.52
N ARG A 162 -14.15 24.90 -24.31
CA ARG A 162 -14.74 23.83 -23.49
C ARG A 162 -15.17 24.40 -22.15
N ALA A 163 -16.38 24.12 -21.71
CA ALA A 163 -16.78 24.39 -20.33
C ALA A 163 -16.67 23.12 -19.51
N VAL A 164 -16.16 23.26 -18.28
CA VAL A 164 -16.12 22.22 -17.27
C VAL A 164 -16.97 22.71 -16.09
N LEU A 165 -18.09 22.03 -15.88
CA LEU A 165 -18.94 22.22 -14.72
C LEU A 165 -18.40 21.33 -13.60
N TYR A 166 -18.16 21.87 -12.42
CA TYR A 166 -17.68 21.09 -11.28
C TYR A 166 -18.24 21.57 -9.94
N LYS A 167 -18.21 20.68 -8.95
CA LYS A 167 -18.56 21.00 -7.57
C LYS A 167 -17.33 20.92 -6.68
N PRO A 168 -16.79 22.04 -6.17
CA PRO A 168 -15.67 22.03 -5.24
C PRO A 168 -16.09 21.45 -3.88
N GLY A 169 -15.19 20.69 -3.26
CA GLY A 169 -15.38 20.21 -1.89
C GLY A 169 -14.12 19.58 -1.30
N PHE A 170 -14.13 19.41 0.02
CA PHE A 170 -13.01 18.82 0.76
C PHE A 170 -13.20 17.31 0.87
N ARG A 171 -12.34 16.55 0.17
CA ARG A 171 -12.30 15.08 0.28
C ARG A 171 -10.88 14.58 0.05
N GLY A 172 -10.19 14.32 1.14
CA GLY A 172 -8.86 13.73 1.12
C GLY A 172 -8.54 13.00 2.41
N LEU A 173 -7.25 12.76 2.62
CA LEU A 173 -6.74 11.97 3.74
C LEU A 173 -7.25 12.46 5.10
N PHE A 174 -7.21 13.77 5.36
CA PHE A 174 -7.65 14.35 6.63
C PHE A 174 -9.17 14.32 6.84
N GLN A 175 -9.97 14.12 5.78
CA GLN A 175 -11.40 13.86 5.88
C GLN A 175 -11.72 12.35 5.95
N GLY A 176 -10.70 11.49 6.06
CA GLY A 176 -10.88 10.04 6.15
C GLY A 176 -11.09 9.35 4.80
N SER A 177 -10.74 10.00 3.68
CA SER A 177 -10.86 9.42 2.35
C SER A 177 -9.47 9.21 1.73
N LEU A 178 -9.14 7.95 1.39
CA LEU A 178 -7.94 7.61 0.61
C LEU A 178 -8.15 7.72 -0.90
N GLY A 179 -9.32 8.20 -1.32
CA GLY A 179 -9.76 8.17 -2.71
C GLY A 179 -10.41 6.85 -3.11
N GLU A 180 -10.65 6.74 -4.41
CA GLU A 180 -11.27 5.59 -5.07
C GLU A 180 -10.26 5.02 -6.06
N SER A 181 -10.27 3.70 -6.22
CA SER A 181 -9.43 3.00 -7.19
C SER A 181 -9.80 3.43 -8.60
N ASN A 182 -8.80 3.79 -9.41
CA ASN A 182 -9.06 4.11 -10.81
C ASN A 182 -9.48 2.88 -11.62
N LYS A 183 -9.01 1.70 -11.20
CA LYS A 183 -9.24 0.43 -11.91
C LYS A 183 -10.55 -0.24 -11.52
N TYR A 184 -10.81 -0.32 -10.22
CA TYR A 184 -11.95 -1.06 -9.64
C TYR A 184 -13.11 -0.15 -9.26
N GLN A 185 -12.90 1.18 -9.20
CA GLN A 185 -13.89 2.16 -8.76
C GLN A 185 -14.38 1.95 -7.31
N ASP A 186 -13.66 1.12 -6.54
CA ASP A 186 -13.94 0.87 -5.13
C ASP A 186 -13.19 1.86 -4.23
N PRO A 187 -13.74 2.20 -3.04
CA PRO A 187 -13.03 3.01 -2.05
C PRO A 187 -11.75 2.34 -1.56
N VAL A 188 -10.61 3.01 -1.68
CA VAL A 188 -9.28 2.48 -1.33
C VAL A 188 -9.22 2.05 0.15
N GLY A 189 -9.83 2.83 1.04
CA GLY A 189 -9.91 2.50 2.46
C GLY A 189 -10.63 1.19 2.75
N GLN A 190 -11.68 0.87 1.98
CA GLN A 190 -12.39 -0.40 2.08
C GLN A 190 -11.54 -1.55 1.56
N MET A 191 -10.89 -1.37 0.40
CA MET A 191 -9.97 -2.36 -0.15
C MET A 191 -8.91 -2.74 0.89
N ILE A 192 -8.21 -1.74 1.46
CA ILE A 192 -7.21 -1.96 2.51
C ILE A 192 -7.81 -2.67 3.73
N ARG A 193 -8.92 -2.17 4.27
CA ARG A 193 -9.56 -2.73 5.48
C ARG A 193 -9.89 -4.21 5.34
N GLN A 194 -10.29 -4.65 4.14
CA GLN A 194 -10.61 -6.05 3.89
C GLN A 194 -9.37 -6.96 3.87
N ARG A 195 -8.17 -6.45 3.53
CA ARG A 195 -6.92 -7.23 3.48
C ARG A 195 -6.17 -7.21 4.83
N MET A 196 -6.38 -6.18 5.64
CA MET A 196 -5.71 -6.00 6.94
C MET A 196 -5.81 -7.23 7.87
N PRO A 197 -6.97 -7.88 8.09
CA PRO A 197 -7.06 -9.02 9.01
C PRO A 197 -6.17 -10.20 8.60
N VAL A 198 -6.07 -10.46 7.29
CA VAL A 198 -5.28 -11.57 6.74
C VAL A 198 -3.79 -11.32 6.94
N SER A 199 -3.33 -10.12 6.58
CA SER A 199 -1.92 -9.73 6.75
C SER A 199 -1.51 -9.66 8.22
N LEU A 200 -2.36 -9.10 9.09
CA LEU A 200 -2.13 -9.08 10.54
C LEU A 200 -2.10 -10.50 11.13
N PHE A 201 -2.94 -11.42 10.64
CA PHE A 201 -2.91 -12.81 11.09
C PHE A 201 -1.56 -13.47 10.78
N PHE A 202 -1.15 -13.48 9.51
CA PHE A 202 0.09 -14.16 9.11
C PHE A 202 1.31 -13.51 9.70
N GLY A 203 1.42 -12.18 9.60
CA GLY A 203 2.55 -11.47 10.16
C GLY A 203 2.60 -11.61 11.68
N GLY A 204 1.47 -11.43 12.37
CA GLY A 204 1.41 -11.40 13.82
C GLY A 204 1.72 -12.78 14.40
N LEU A 205 1.14 -13.82 13.82
CA LEU A 205 1.43 -15.19 14.20
C LEU A 205 2.87 -15.59 13.86
N ALA A 206 3.39 -15.18 12.70
CA ALA A 206 4.79 -15.39 12.35
C ALA A 206 5.72 -14.74 13.38
N MET A 207 5.45 -13.50 13.77
CA MET A 207 6.21 -12.80 14.78
C MET A 207 6.18 -13.54 16.13
N VAL A 208 5.00 -13.96 16.59
CA VAL A 208 4.86 -14.75 17.83
C VAL A 208 5.69 -16.03 17.76
N LEU A 209 5.58 -16.79 16.66
CA LEU A 209 6.34 -18.03 16.48
C LEU A 209 7.85 -17.79 16.46
N ILE A 210 8.31 -16.82 15.66
CA ILE A 210 9.73 -16.46 15.58
C ILE A 210 10.27 -16.14 16.97
N TYR A 211 9.63 -15.24 17.72
CA TYR A 211 10.15 -14.83 19.03
C TYR A 211 10.05 -15.97 20.06
N SER A 212 8.94 -16.71 20.07
CA SER A 212 8.71 -17.81 21.01
C SER A 212 9.66 -19.00 20.83
N ILE A 213 10.11 -19.26 19.60
CA ILE A 213 10.98 -20.41 19.27
C ILE A 213 12.44 -19.97 19.21
N CYS A 214 12.74 -18.88 18.51
CA CYS A 214 14.11 -18.45 18.26
C CYS A 214 14.79 -17.85 19.49
N LEU A 215 14.07 -17.12 20.36
CA LEU A 215 14.70 -16.56 21.56
C LEU A 215 15.14 -17.66 22.53
N PRO A 216 14.28 -18.64 22.93
CA PRO A 216 14.73 -19.74 23.78
C PRO A 216 15.83 -20.58 23.11
N LEU A 217 15.70 -20.86 21.81
CA LEU A 217 16.71 -21.61 21.07
C LEU A 217 18.05 -20.87 21.05
N GLY A 218 18.06 -19.57 20.80
CA GLY A 218 19.26 -18.72 20.82
C GLY A 218 19.92 -18.68 22.20
N VAL A 219 19.12 -18.56 23.27
CA VAL A 219 19.60 -18.63 24.66
C VAL A 219 20.27 -19.97 24.94
N VAL A 220 19.61 -21.07 24.58
CA VAL A 220 20.15 -22.43 24.78
C VAL A 220 21.44 -22.63 23.99
N LYS A 221 21.52 -22.13 22.75
CA LYS A 221 22.72 -22.22 21.90
C LYS A 221 23.90 -21.41 22.46
N ALA A 222 23.65 -20.25 23.06
CA ALA A 222 24.70 -19.45 23.70
C ALA A 222 25.22 -20.11 24.97
N ILE A 223 24.33 -20.65 25.82
CA ILE A 223 24.72 -21.36 27.05
C ILE A 223 25.50 -22.64 26.73
N LYS A 224 25.07 -23.39 25.71
CA LYS A 224 25.72 -24.62 25.26
C LYS A 224 26.58 -24.39 24.01
N HIS A 225 27.33 -23.29 23.98
CA HIS A 225 28.17 -22.94 22.83
C HIS A 225 29.14 -24.09 22.50
N ARG A 226 29.30 -24.38 21.20
CA ARG A 226 30.13 -25.51 20.67
C ARG A 226 29.64 -26.92 21.03
N SER A 227 28.45 -27.05 21.62
CA SER A 227 27.84 -28.37 21.82
C SER A 227 27.28 -28.94 20.52
N TRP A 228 27.00 -30.25 20.51
CA TRP A 228 26.26 -30.88 19.42
C TRP A 228 24.91 -30.22 19.15
N LEU A 229 24.19 -29.80 20.20
CA LEU A 229 22.91 -29.07 20.06
C LEU A 229 23.10 -27.74 19.32
N ASP A 230 24.17 -27.00 19.62
CA ASP A 230 24.49 -25.77 18.91
C ASP A 230 24.76 -26.03 17.42
N ASN A 231 25.57 -27.05 17.10
CA ASN A 231 25.91 -27.38 15.72
C ASN A 231 24.69 -27.90 14.93
N PHE A 232 23.96 -28.87 15.48
CA PHE A 232 22.78 -29.47 14.85
C PHE A 232 21.71 -28.42 14.53
N THR A 233 21.34 -27.62 15.54
CA THR A 233 20.32 -26.58 15.34
C THR A 233 20.80 -25.49 14.40
N SER A 234 22.11 -25.19 14.34
CA SER A 234 22.67 -24.26 13.35
C SER A 234 22.47 -24.80 11.94
N ILE A 235 22.80 -26.07 11.70
CA ILE A 235 22.59 -26.72 10.40
C ILE A 235 21.11 -26.61 10.02
N THR A 236 20.19 -26.98 10.92
CA THR A 236 18.75 -26.91 10.65
C THR A 236 18.28 -25.50 10.28
N VAL A 237 18.63 -24.47 11.06
CA VAL A 237 18.15 -23.10 10.78
C VAL A 237 18.80 -22.51 9.53
N PHE A 238 20.09 -22.81 9.25
CA PHE A 238 20.76 -22.33 8.05
C PHE A 238 20.30 -23.06 6.78
N THR A 239 19.96 -24.34 6.87
CA THR A 239 19.30 -25.06 5.77
C THR A 239 17.95 -24.43 5.44
N GLY A 240 17.15 -24.10 6.46
CA GLY A 240 15.88 -23.38 6.26
C GLY A 240 16.09 -22.02 5.60
N TYR A 241 17.07 -21.26 6.08
CA TYR A 241 17.42 -19.94 5.53
C TYR A 241 17.88 -19.99 4.06
N ALA A 242 18.54 -21.07 3.63
CA ALA A 242 19.00 -21.21 2.26
C ALA A 242 17.85 -21.37 1.25
N VAL A 243 16.65 -21.74 1.71
CA VAL A 243 15.47 -21.92 0.85
C VAL A 243 14.61 -20.66 0.88
N PRO A 244 14.38 -19.99 -0.27
CA PRO A 244 13.45 -18.87 -0.33
C PRO A 244 12.03 -19.31 0.07
N GLY A 245 11.37 -18.56 0.97
CA GLY A 245 10.06 -18.95 1.52
C GLY A 245 8.98 -19.20 0.45
N TYR A 246 8.97 -18.42 -0.64
CA TYR A 246 8.05 -18.65 -1.76
C TYR A 246 8.37 -19.94 -2.53
N ALA A 247 9.66 -20.25 -2.76
CA ALA A 247 10.06 -21.48 -3.45
C ALA A 247 9.70 -22.72 -2.63
N LEU A 248 9.90 -22.64 -1.30
CA LEU A 248 9.40 -23.65 -0.37
C LEU A 248 7.87 -23.77 -0.48
N GLY A 249 7.15 -22.65 -0.54
CA GLY A 249 5.69 -22.62 -0.69
C GLY A 249 5.21 -23.37 -1.93
N ALA A 250 5.83 -23.13 -3.08
CA ALA A 250 5.50 -23.83 -4.32
C ALA A 250 5.66 -25.35 -4.17
N LEU A 251 6.73 -25.82 -3.53
CA LEU A 251 6.94 -27.25 -3.24
C LEU A 251 5.88 -27.79 -2.25
N LEU A 252 5.62 -27.07 -1.17
CA LEU A 252 4.64 -27.48 -0.15
C LEU A 252 3.22 -27.59 -0.73
N VAL A 253 2.81 -26.66 -1.60
CA VAL A 253 1.52 -26.75 -2.30
C VAL A 253 1.46 -28.01 -3.17
N VAL A 254 2.49 -28.30 -3.97
CA VAL A 254 2.49 -29.48 -4.84
C VAL A 254 2.43 -30.79 -4.04
N TYR A 255 3.30 -30.96 -3.05
CA TYR A 255 3.41 -32.25 -2.35
C TYR A 255 2.36 -32.41 -1.24
N LEU A 256 2.20 -31.41 -0.37
CA LEU A 256 1.35 -31.54 0.81
C LEU A 256 -0.12 -31.18 0.55
N SER A 257 -0.39 -30.33 -0.45
CA SER A 257 -1.76 -29.89 -0.76
C SER A 257 -2.34 -30.61 -1.97
N ALA A 258 -1.63 -30.64 -3.12
CA ALA A 258 -2.15 -31.25 -4.34
C ALA A 258 -2.05 -32.78 -4.34
N GLN A 259 -0.90 -33.35 -3.98
CA GLN A 259 -0.71 -34.81 -3.98
C GLN A 259 -1.29 -35.48 -2.73
N LEU A 260 -0.83 -35.07 -1.54
CA LEU A 260 -1.22 -35.71 -0.27
C LEU A 260 -2.56 -35.22 0.30
N ARG A 261 -3.03 -34.03 -0.12
CA ARG A 261 -4.28 -33.42 0.33
C ARG A 261 -4.37 -33.27 1.85
N TRP A 262 -3.23 -33.01 2.50
CA TRP A 262 -3.14 -32.78 3.94
C TRP A 262 -3.49 -31.36 4.34
N PHE A 263 -3.32 -30.40 3.42
CA PHE A 263 -3.57 -28.98 3.62
C PHE A 263 -4.31 -28.37 2.43
N ALA A 264 -4.83 -27.15 2.60
CA ALA A 264 -5.51 -26.43 1.54
C ALA A 264 -4.55 -26.03 0.41
N LEU A 265 -5.07 -26.01 -0.82
CA LEU A 265 -4.33 -25.50 -2.00
C LEU A 265 -4.09 -23.99 -1.92
N GLY A 266 -4.99 -23.27 -1.25
CA GLY A 266 -4.92 -21.84 -1.09
C GLY A 266 -6.12 -21.26 -0.34
N GLY A 267 -6.21 -19.93 -0.33
CA GLY A 267 -7.22 -19.19 0.41
C GLY A 267 -6.92 -19.08 1.91
N PHE A 268 -7.51 -18.08 2.54
CA PHE A 268 -7.32 -17.82 3.97
C PHE A 268 -8.20 -18.70 4.88
N VAL A 269 -9.42 -19.00 4.43
CA VAL A 269 -10.43 -19.81 5.10
C VAL A 269 -11.26 -20.55 4.06
N GLY A 270 -11.94 -21.62 4.46
CA GLY A 270 -12.88 -22.36 3.61
C GLY A 270 -14.22 -21.64 3.39
N ASP A 271 -14.96 -22.05 2.35
CA ASP A 271 -16.22 -21.41 1.95
C ASP A 271 -17.30 -21.44 3.05
N ASN A 272 -17.34 -22.50 3.86
CA ASN A 272 -18.29 -22.67 4.95
C ASN A 272 -17.79 -22.14 6.30
N PHE A 273 -16.68 -21.38 6.33
CA PHE A 273 -16.05 -20.92 7.57
C PHE A 273 -17.01 -20.17 8.51
N ALA A 274 -17.93 -19.37 7.95
CA ALA A 274 -18.90 -18.59 8.72
C ALA A 274 -19.82 -19.48 9.59
N GLU A 275 -20.15 -20.68 9.09
CA GLU A 275 -21.09 -21.63 9.68
C GLU A 275 -20.42 -22.59 10.69
N LEU A 276 -19.09 -22.62 10.74
CA LEU A 276 -18.35 -23.51 11.63
C LEU A 276 -18.44 -23.07 13.10
N SER A 277 -18.41 -24.07 14.00
CA SER A 277 -18.18 -23.83 15.44
C SER A 277 -16.79 -23.23 15.68
N LEU A 278 -16.53 -22.68 16.87
CA LEU A 278 -15.22 -22.10 17.20
C LEU A 278 -14.05 -23.07 16.96
N LEU A 279 -14.21 -24.33 17.36
CA LEU A 279 -13.20 -25.37 17.13
C LEU A 279 -13.05 -25.67 15.63
N GLY A 280 -14.16 -25.67 14.88
CA GLY A 280 -14.15 -25.81 13.43
C GLY A 280 -13.38 -24.68 12.75
N LYS A 281 -13.61 -23.43 13.16
CA LYS A 281 -12.89 -22.25 12.65
C LYS A 281 -11.38 -22.33 12.92
N ILE A 282 -10.96 -22.77 14.12
CA ILE A 282 -9.53 -22.95 14.44
C ILE A 282 -8.91 -24.03 13.56
N LYS A 283 -9.62 -25.15 13.35
CA LYS A 283 -9.14 -26.25 12.51
C LYS A 283 -9.02 -25.82 11.04
N ASP A 284 -10.03 -25.10 10.53
CA ASP A 284 -10.02 -24.56 9.18
C ASP A 284 -8.86 -23.59 8.98
N LEU A 285 -8.68 -22.65 9.90
CA LEU A 285 -7.59 -21.68 9.85
C LEU A 285 -6.21 -22.36 9.96
N ALA A 286 -6.08 -23.45 10.73
CA ALA A 286 -4.86 -24.25 10.74
C ALA A 286 -4.64 -24.99 9.41
N TYR A 287 -5.71 -25.54 8.82
CA TYR A 287 -5.66 -26.26 7.54
C TYR A 287 -5.26 -25.35 6.37
N HIS A 288 -5.69 -24.09 6.36
CA HIS A 288 -5.32 -23.08 5.37
C HIS A 288 -4.02 -22.35 5.71
N GLY A 289 -3.78 -22.06 6.99
CA GLY A 289 -2.72 -21.15 7.43
C GLY A 289 -1.36 -21.81 7.68
N THR A 290 -1.28 -23.13 7.89
CA THR A 290 -0.02 -23.78 8.31
C THR A 290 1.10 -23.65 7.28
N LEU A 291 0.83 -23.99 6.01
CA LEU A 291 1.88 -23.96 4.98
C LEU A 291 2.36 -22.53 4.66
N PRO A 292 1.47 -21.53 4.45
CA PRO A 292 1.92 -20.16 4.30
C PRO A 292 2.75 -19.70 5.50
N LEU A 293 2.32 -20.01 6.73
CA LEU A 293 3.00 -19.60 7.94
C LEU A 293 4.42 -20.17 8.04
N ILE A 294 4.63 -21.45 7.66
CA ILE A 294 5.97 -22.04 7.55
C ILE A 294 6.84 -21.21 6.59
N CYS A 295 6.31 -20.85 5.43
CA CYS A 295 7.00 -20.02 4.44
C CYS A 295 7.32 -18.62 4.95
N TYR A 296 6.44 -18.02 5.77
CA TYR A 296 6.66 -16.71 6.37
C TYR A 296 7.78 -16.73 7.43
N VAL A 297 7.93 -17.81 8.20
CA VAL A 297 8.89 -17.86 9.32
C VAL A 297 10.25 -18.43 8.97
N ILE A 298 10.36 -19.27 7.93
CA ILE A 298 11.56 -20.08 7.65
C ILE A 298 12.83 -19.24 7.48
N GLY A 299 12.74 -18.10 6.80
CA GLY A 299 13.87 -17.20 6.56
C GLY A 299 14.30 -16.41 7.80
N SER A 300 13.39 -16.15 8.74
CA SER A 300 13.67 -15.34 9.93
C SER A 300 14.30 -16.14 11.07
N PHE A 301 14.16 -17.47 11.05
CA PHE A 301 14.64 -18.32 12.15
C PHE A 301 16.15 -18.26 12.32
N ALA A 302 16.93 -18.30 11.23
CA ALA A 302 18.38 -18.22 11.31
C ALA A 302 18.83 -16.86 11.88
N MET A 303 18.31 -15.76 11.32
CA MET A 303 18.70 -14.41 11.76
C MET A 303 18.33 -14.16 13.22
N MET A 304 17.09 -14.41 13.63
CA MET A 304 16.66 -14.15 15.02
C MET A 304 17.37 -15.05 16.04
N THR A 305 17.53 -16.34 15.73
CA THR A 305 18.21 -17.30 16.62
C THR A 305 19.68 -16.92 16.82
N MET A 306 20.37 -16.56 15.73
CA MET A 306 21.78 -16.17 15.79
C MET A 306 21.98 -14.80 16.41
N MET A 307 21.06 -13.86 16.19
CA MET A 307 21.07 -12.56 16.86
C MET A 307 20.97 -12.73 18.37
N MET A 308 20.00 -13.51 18.87
CA MET A 308 19.91 -13.81 20.30
C MET A 308 21.14 -14.53 20.83
N LYS A 309 21.65 -15.54 20.10
CA LYS A 309 22.85 -16.29 20.48
C LYS A 309 24.06 -15.37 20.64
N ASN A 310 24.37 -14.57 19.63
CA ASN A 310 25.57 -13.74 19.58
C ASN A 310 25.51 -12.64 20.64
N ASN A 311 24.37 -11.94 20.74
CA ASN A 311 24.17 -10.92 21.77
C ASN A 311 24.29 -11.49 23.19
N LEU A 312 23.81 -12.73 23.41
CA LEU A 312 23.97 -13.39 24.72
C LEU A 312 25.41 -13.79 24.99
N MET A 313 26.12 -14.34 23.99
CA MET A 313 27.52 -14.68 24.15
C MET A 313 28.39 -13.46 24.49
N ASP A 314 28.18 -12.34 23.81
CA ASP A 314 28.92 -11.10 24.06
C ASP A 314 28.66 -10.58 25.48
N ASN A 315 27.40 -10.62 25.92
CA ASN A 315 27.03 -10.20 27.27
C ASN A 315 27.52 -11.17 28.35
N LEU A 316 27.57 -12.48 28.09
CA LEU A 316 28.15 -13.45 29.02
C LEU A 316 29.66 -13.26 29.20
N ALA A 317 30.36 -12.75 28.18
CA ALA A 317 31.78 -12.44 28.25
C ALA A 317 32.09 -11.13 28.99
N ALA A 318 31.08 -10.29 29.28
CA ALA A 318 31.26 -8.97 29.85
C ALA A 318 31.65 -8.98 31.35
N ASP A 319 32.41 -7.96 31.76
CA ASP A 319 32.97 -7.86 33.11
C ASP A 319 31.92 -7.79 34.22
N TYR A 320 30.74 -7.20 33.95
CA TYR A 320 29.65 -7.15 34.94
C TYR A 320 29.09 -8.55 35.24
N VAL A 321 29.07 -9.47 34.27
CA VAL A 321 28.64 -10.86 34.47
C VAL A 321 29.70 -11.63 35.25
N ARG A 322 30.98 -11.49 34.88
CA ARG A 322 32.10 -12.10 35.61
C ARG A 322 32.13 -11.63 37.07
N THR A 323 31.91 -10.34 37.30
CA THR A 323 31.84 -9.76 38.65
C THR A 323 30.66 -10.32 39.45
N ALA A 324 29.48 -10.48 38.83
CA ALA A 324 28.32 -11.05 39.51
C ALA A 324 28.58 -12.50 39.94
N ILE A 325 29.21 -13.31 39.09
CA ILE A 325 29.61 -14.69 39.40
C ILE A 325 30.67 -14.72 40.51
N ALA A 326 31.68 -13.84 40.45
CA ALA A 326 32.71 -13.74 41.48
C ALA A 326 32.15 -13.34 42.86
N LYS A 327 31.06 -12.57 42.89
CA LYS A 327 30.30 -12.23 44.11
C LYS A 327 29.39 -13.36 44.62
N GLY A 328 29.45 -14.56 44.04
CA GLY A 328 28.70 -15.75 44.45
C GLY A 328 27.34 -15.94 43.77
N THR A 329 27.02 -15.16 42.73
CA THR A 329 25.78 -15.35 41.96
C THR A 329 25.88 -16.63 41.13
N GLY A 330 24.93 -17.55 41.28
CA GLY A 330 24.89 -18.77 40.48
C GLY A 330 24.79 -18.48 38.97
N PHE A 331 25.41 -19.32 38.14
CA PHE A 331 25.50 -19.11 36.68
C PHE A 331 24.14 -18.88 36.00
N ARG A 332 23.11 -19.65 36.35
CA ARG A 332 21.75 -19.46 35.82
C ARG A 332 21.19 -18.07 36.13
N THR A 333 21.39 -17.61 37.36
CA THR A 333 20.96 -16.27 37.78
C THR A 333 21.76 -15.21 37.03
N ALA A 334 23.07 -15.39 36.86
CA ALA A 334 23.90 -14.47 36.09
C ALA A 334 23.45 -14.37 34.62
N VAL A 335 23.09 -15.49 33.99
CA VAL A 335 22.57 -15.53 32.62
C VAL A 335 21.25 -14.78 32.51
N PHE A 336 20.22 -15.17 33.27
CA PHE A 336 18.86 -14.64 33.07
C PHE A 336 18.63 -13.25 33.69
N ARG A 337 19.29 -12.94 34.80
CA ARG A 337 19.10 -11.65 35.50
C ARG A 337 20.05 -10.56 35.00
N HIS A 338 21.23 -10.91 34.49
CA HIS A 338 22.22 -9.93 34.04
C HIS A 338 22.43 -9.96 32.53
N ALA A 339 22.91 -11.08 31.98
CA ALA A 339 23.29 -11.13 30.57
C ALA A 339 22.10 -10.99 29.62
N PHE A 340 21.05 -11.81 29.80
CA PHE A 340 19.89 -11.90 28.91
C PHE A 340 19.16 -10.57 28.74
N ARG A 341 18.97 -9.83 29.84
CA ARG A 341 18.32 -8.51 29.80
C ARG A 341 19.05 -7.55 28.87
N ASN A 342 20.37 -7.51 28.94
CA ASN A 342 21.17 -6.62 28.09
C ASN A 342 21.25 -7.15 26.64
N SER A 343 21.21 -8.46 26.45
CA SER A 343 21.16 -9.08 25.12
C SER A 343 19.85 -8.85 24.37
N MET A 344 18.77 -8.52 25.08
CA MET A 344 17.48 -8.20 24.48
C MET A 344 17.41 -6.79 23.89
N ILE A 345 18.34 -5.89 24.23
CA ILE A 345 18.30 -4.48 23.77
C ILE A 345 18.32 -4.41 22.24
N PRO A 346 19.27 -5.03 21.51
CA PRO A 346 19.29 -4.95 20.04
C PRO A 346 18.06 -5.62 19.39
N ILE A 347 17.53 -6.66 20.03
CA ILE A 347 16.32 -7.36 19.57
C ILE A 347 15.11 -6.44 19.72
N ALA A 348 14.98 -5.76 20.88
CA ALA A 348 13.95 -4.77 21.13
C ALA A 348 14.03 -3.60 20.13
N THR A 349 15.23 -3.14 19.77
CA THR A 349 15.43 -2.05 18.78
C THR A 349 14.94 -2.43 17.38
N THR A 350 14.98 -3.71 17.01
CA THR A 350 14.50 -4.19 15.70
C THR A 350 13.05 -4.64 15.71
N PHE A 351 12.37 -4.60 16.86
CA PHE A 351 10.97 -5.02 16.99
C PHE A 351 10.05 -4.21 16.08
N GLY A 352 10.24 -2.89 16.04
CA GLY A 352 9.47 -1.98 15.20
C GLY A 352 9.57 -2.26 13.71
N ALA A 353 10.76 -2.62 13.23
CA ALA A 353 10.98 -3.00 11.84
C ALA A 353 10.29 -4.33 11.49
N ASN A 354 10.17 -5.25 12.45
CA ASN A 354 9.40 -6.48 12.23
C ASN A 354 7.89 -6.22 12.18
N LEU A 355 7.40 -5.12 12.78
CA LEU A 355 5.99 -4.74 12.72
C LEU A 355 5.56 -4.30 11.31
N THR A 356 6.47 -3.71 10.51
CA THR A 356 6.14 -3.32 9.13
C THR A 356 5.96 -4.51 8.21
N ILE A 357 6.65 -5.62 8.50
CA ILE A 357 6.53 -6.90 7.78
C ILE A 357 5.09 -7.43 7.87
N LEU A 358 4.36 -7.09 8.95
CA LEU A 358 2.95 -7.46 9.12
C LEU A 358 2.05 -6.96 7.99
N VAL A 359 2.37 -5.81 7.40
CA VAL A 359 1.56 -5.17 6.36
C VAL A 359 2.27 -5.17 5.00
N ALA A 360 3.59 -5.18 4.96
CA ALA A 360 4.31 -5.41 3.70
C ALA A 360 3.98 -6.78 3.09
N GLY A 361 3.71 -7.78 3.93
CA GLY A 361 3.37 -9.14 3.52
C GLY A 361 4.47 -9.78 2.68
N SER A 362 4.16 -10.90 2.05
CA SER A 362 5.02 -11.49 1.02
C SER A 362 4.20 -11.72 -0.23
N ILE A 363 4.38 -10.84 -1.22
CA ILE A 363 3.69 -10.87 -2.52
C ILE A 363 3.72 -12.28 -3.12
N LEU A 364 4.89 -12.92 -3.11
CA LEU A 364 5.08 -14.23 -3.72
C LEU A 364 4.41 -15.35 -2.92
N ILE A 365 4.49 -15.33 -1.59
CA ILE A 365 3.80 -16.33 -0.76
C ILE A 365 2.29 -16.15 -0.91
N GLU A 366 1.81 -14.91 -0.85
CA GLU A 366 0.39 -14.58 -1.05
C GLU A 366 -0.11 -15.06 -2.42
N LYS A 367 0.68 -14.87 -3.48
CA LYS A 367 0.30 -15.34 -4.83
C LYS A 367 0.28 -16.85 -4.95
N ILE A 368 1.23 -17.56 -4.33
CA ILE A 368 1.32 -19.03 -4.39
C ILE A 368 0.16 -19.70 -3.67
N PHE A 369 -0.23 -19.17 -2.51
CA PHE A 369 -1.31 -19.71 -1.69
C PHE A 369 -2.66 -19.03 -1.94
N ASP A 370 -2.79 -18.20 -2.99
CA ASP A 370 -4.01 -17.45 -3.31
C ASP A 370 -4.61 -16.70 -2.09
N ILE A 371 -3.74 -16.00 -1.37
CA ILE A 371 -4.11 -15.23 -0.18
C ILE A 371 -4.25 -13.77 -0.56
N ASN A 372 -5.44 -13.21 -0.28
CA ASN A 372 -5.74 -11.81 -0.49
C ASN A 372 -5.17 -10.93 0.64
N GLY A 373 -3.85 -10.79 0.67
CA GLY A 373 -3.14 -9.93 1.60
C GLY A 373 -2.81 -8.55 1.04
N PHE A 374 -2.20 -7.73 1.89
CA PHE A 374 -1.79 -6.37 1.58
C PHE A 374 -0.58 -6.32 0.62
N GLY A 375 0.29 -7.34 0.65
CA GLY A 375 1.41 -7.45 -0.28
C GLY A 375 0.90 -7.57 -1.73
N LEU A 376 -0.03 -8.50 -1.96
CA LEU A 376 -0.63 -8.71 -3.27
C LEU A 376 -1.42 -7.48 -3.74
N LEU A 377 -2.17 -6.81 -2.85
CA LEU A 377 -2.84 -5.54 -3.16
C LEU A 377 -1.85 -4.48 -3.64
N SER A 378 -0.74 -4.28 -2.91
CA SER A 378 0.31 -3.33 -3.28
C SER A 378 0.91 -3.65 -4.65
N PHE A 379 1.16 -4.93 -4.93
CA PHE A 379 1.77 -5.36 -6.18
C PHE A 379 0.82 -5.18 -7.37
N SER A 380 -0.44 -5.60 -7.23
CA SER A 380 -1.46 -5.41 -8.28
C SER A 380 -1.65 -3.93 -8.60
N ALA A 381 -1.72 -3.07 -7.58
CA ALA A 381 -1.83 -1.63 -7.78
C ALA A 381 -0.67 -1.04 -8.57
N LEU A 382 0.56 -1.52 -8.33
CA LEU A 382 1.75 -1.11 -9.10
C LEU A 382 1.69 -1.57 -10.56
N LEU A 383 1.30 -2.82 -10.83
CA LEU A 383 1.17 -3.32 -12.19
C LEU A 383 0.09 -2.58 -12.99
N GLU A 384 -1.03 -2.29 -12.32
CA GLU A 384 -2.19 -1.63 -12.90
C GLU A 384 -2.06 -0.09 -12.94
N PHE A 385 -1.02 0.47 -12.31
CA PHE A 385 -0.81 1.92 -12.15
C PHE A 385 -2.01 2.61 -11.46
N ASP A 386 -2.58 1.94 -10.47
CA ASP A 386 -3.66 2.50 -9.65
C ASP A 386 -3.11 3.43 -8.57
N GLU A 387 -2.85 4.69 -8.97
CA GLU A 387 -2.24 5.72 -8.13
C GLU A 387 -2.95 5.91 -6.76
N PRO A 388 -4.29 6.02 -6.67
CA PRO A 388 -5.00 6.09 -5.40
C PRO A 388 -4.70 4.90 -4.46
N VAL A 389 -4.68 3.67 -4.99
CA VAL A 389 -4.38 2.48 -4.20
C VAL A 389 -2.92 2.46 -3.77
N ILE A 390 -1.98 2.78 -4.67
CA ILE A 390 -0.54 2.91 -4.34
C ILE A 390 -0.35 3.90 -3.19
N MET A 391 -0.94 5.09 -3.29
CA MET A 391 -0.84 6.13 -2.27
C MET A 391 -1.46 5.71 -0.94
N GLY A 392 -2.62 5.04 -0.97
CA GLY A 392 -3.27 4.53 0.24
C GLY A 392 -2.46 3.44 0.94
N VAL A 393 -1.94 2.48 0.18
CA VAL A 393 -1.08 1.39 0.66
C VAL A 393 0.19 1.96 1.30
N LEU A 394 0.86 2.90 0.63
CA LEU A 394 2.08 3.54 1.14
C LEU A 394 1.83 4.38 2.38
N PHE A 395 0.72 5.12 2.43
CA PHE A 395 0.34 5.87 3.62
C PHE A 395 0.17 4.95 4.84
N VAL A 396 -0.52 3.81 4.66
CA VAL A 396 -0.71 2.84 5.75
C VAL A 396 0.61 2.18 6.14
N SER A 397 1.43 1.74 5.18
CA SER A 397 2.73 1.12 5.45
C SER A 397 3.70 2.06 6.16
N SER A 398 3.80 3.32 5.71
CA SER A 398 4.65 4.32 6.34
C SER A 398 4.15 4.73 7.73
N SER A 399 2.84 4.85 7.91
CA SER A 399 2.24 5.07 9.23
C SER A 399 2.56 3.93 10.19
N LEU A 400 2.42 2.68 9.75
CA LEU A 400 2.74 1.50 10.56
C LEU A 400 4.23 1.42 10.89
N MET A 401 5.10 1.81 9.96
CA MET A 401 6.54 1.92 10.22
C MET A 401 6.86 2.90 11.34
N LEU A 402 6.24 4.08 11.32
CA LEU A 402 6.44 5.09 12.36
C LEU A 402 5.88 4.60 13.71
N ILE A 403 4.72 3.95 13.71
CA ILE A 403 4.17 3.29 14.91
C ILE A 403 5.13 2.21 15.40
N GLY A 404 5.66 1.38 14.49
CA GLY A 404 6.63 0.33 14.78
C GLY A 404 7.87 0.90 15.47
N ASN A 405 8.43 1.99 14.94
CA ASN A 405 9.58 2.66 15.55
C ASN A 405 9.28 3.14 16.98
N VAL A 406 8.09 3.72 17.21
CA VAL A 406 7.65 4.12 18.56
C VAL A 406 7.52 2.91 19.50
N VAL A 407 7.00 1.80 19.00
CA VAL A 407 6.90 0.55 19.78
C VAL A 407 8.30 0.00 20.08
N SER A 408 9.23 0.06 19.13
CA SER A 408 10.64 -0.31 19.32
C SER A 408 11.28 0.49 20.45
N ASP A 409 11.11 1.80 20.42
CA ASP A 409 11.60 2.72 21.45
C ASP A 409 11.04 2.37 22.82
N LEU A 410 9.73 2.09 22.89
CA LEU A 410 9.08 1.65 24.13
C LEU A 410 9.63 0.30 24.62
N CYS A 411 9.82 -0.67 23.73
CA CYS A 411 10.41 -1.97 24.07
C CYS A 411 11.82 -1.80 24.64
N VAL A 412 12.64 -0.90 24.06
CA VAL A 412 13.98 -0.60 24.57
C VAL A 412 13.92 0.02 25.96
N ALA A 413 13.05 1.00 26.22
CA ALA A 413 12.90 1.60 27.55
C ALA A 413 12.39 0.60 28.62
N LEU A 414 11.54 -0.36 28.23
CA LEU A 414 11.08 -1.42 29.13
C LEU A 414 12.22 -2.39 29.49
N VAL A 415 13.07 -2.72 28.52
CA VAL A 415 14.22 -3.61 28.73
C VAL A 415 15.32 -2.91 29.52
N ASP A 416 15.67 -1.67 29.17
CA ASP A 416 16.68 -0.85 29.86
C ASP A 416 16.08 0.44 30.45
N PRO A 417 15.80 0.47 31.77
CA PRO A 417 15.20 1.62 32.46
C PRO A 417 16.15 2.83 32.58
N ARG A 418 17.41 2.71 32.12
CA ARG A 418 18.34 3.85 32.02
C ARG A 418 18.05 4.71 30.79
N VAL A 419 17.34 4.17 29.81
CA VAL A 419 16.89 4.89 28.62
C VAL A 419 15.64 5.69 29.00
N SER A 420 15.81 6.98 29.24
CA SER A 420 14.72 7.92 29.50
C SER A 420 14.53 8.85 28.31
N TYR A 421 13.35 8.78 27.68
CA TYR A 421 12.93 9.74 26.67
C TYR A 421 12.45 11.02 27.39
N LYS A 422 13.21 12.11 27.27
CA LYS A 422 12.77 13.46 27.68
C LYS A 422 12.00 14.15 26.56
#